data_AF-A0A016U9C3-F1
#
_entry.id   AF-A0A016U9C3-F1
#
_cell.length_a   1.000
_cell.length_b   1.000
_cell.length_c   1.000
_cell.angle_alpha   90.00
_cell.angle_beta   90.00
_cell.angle_gamma   90.00
#
_symmetry.space_group_name_H-M   'P 1'
#
loop_
_entity.id
_entity.type
_entity.pdbx_description
1 polymer ?
#
loop_
_entity_poly.entity_id
_entity_poly.type
_entity_poly.pdbx_seq_one_letter_code
_entity_poly.pdbx_strand_id
1 'polypeptide(L)'
;MEVSGFVAKIRINSQVERGSKVSYNFNLLRFYKTQVLVVLARMLITRVISIEKKCNITLENGEDYVFGCKAVGWCHFVRDYRKLKLPKWRQLGNNAWY
;
A
#
# COMPACT_ATOMS: atom_id res chain seq x y z
N MET A 1 -17.60 9.70 -3.02
CA MET A 1 -16.91 8.39 -3.03
C MET A 1 -15.45 8.63 -3.38
N GLU A 2 -14.51 8.21 -2.55
CA GLU A 2 -13.12 8.70 -2.61
C GLU A 2 -12.20 7.74 -3.37
N VAL A 3 -11.65 8.21 -4.47
CA VAL A 3 -10.79 7.45 -5.38
C VAL A 3 -9.34 7.46 -4.86
N SER A 4 -8.68 6.29 -4.83
CA SER A 4 -7.24 6.23 -4.51
C SER A 4 -6.42 6.96 -5.58
N GLY A 5 -5.62 7.92 -5.13
CA GLY A 5 -4.71 8.71 -5.96
C GLY A 5 -3.40 7.99 -6.26
N PHE A 6 -3.04 6.95 -5.49
CA PHE A 6 -1.85 6.13 -5.68
C PHE A 6 -2.16 4.65 -5.46
N VAL A 7 -1.69 3.78 -6.35
CA VAL A 7 -1.79 2.31 -6.25
C VAL A 7 -0.50 1.65 -6.73
N ALA A 8 0.06 0.77 -5.90
CA ALA A 8 1.26 0.02 -6.23
C ALA A 8 1.29 -1.38 -5.60
N LYS A 9 2.06 -2.27 -6.23
CA LYS A 9 2.50 -3.54 -5.67
C LYS A 9 3.76 -3.31 -4.84
N ILE A 10 3.72 -3.76 -3.60
CA ILE A 10 4.85 -3.72 -2.66
C ILE A 10 5.14 -5.12 -2.14
N ARG A 11 6.38 -5.38 -1.73
CA ARG A 11 6.77 -6.56 -0.96
C ARG A 11 7.23 -6.13 0.42
N ILE A 12 6.74 -6.75 1.48
CA ILE A 12 7.22 -6.45 2.83
C ILE A 12 8.54 -7.18 3.06
N ASN A 13 9.55 -6.44 3.54
CA ASN A 13 10.86 -6.99 3.83
C ASN A 13 11.03 -7.29 5.33
N SER A 14 10.58 -6.35 6.16
CA SER A 14 10.67 -6.45 7.61
C SER A 14 9.62 -5.58 8.27
N GLN A 15 9.34 -5.85 9.54
CA GLN A 15 8.45 -5.06 10.37
C GLN A 15 9.12 -4.70 11.69
N VAL A 16 8.77 -3.55 12.23
CA VAL A 16 9.21 -3.06 13.53
C VAL A 16 7.99 -2.57 14.30
N GLU A 17 7.73 -3.18 15.44
CA GLU A 17 6.66 -2.73 16.33
C GLU A 17 7.16 -1.61 17.23
N ARG A 18 6.45 -0.49 17.27
CA ARG A 18 6.74 0.62 18.19
C ARG A 18 5.44 1.19 18.76
N GLY A 19 5.21 0.93 20.05
CA GLY A 19 4.04 1.42 20.77
C GLY A 19 2.73 0.97 20.12
N SER A 20 1.89 1.95 19.74
CA SER A 20 0.58 1.73 19.12
C SER A 20 0.62 1.50 17.60
N LYS A 21 1.80 1.47 16.98
CA LYS A 21 1.97 1.31 15.53
C LYS A 21 2.92 0.17 15.18
N VAL A 22 2.71 -0.42 14.01
CA VAL A 22 3.64 -1.34 13.36
C VAL A 22 4.14 -0.68 12.09
N SER A 23 5.45 -0.57 11.96
CA SER A 23 6.12 -0.01 10.77
C SER A 23 6.65 -1.14 9.92
N TYR A 24 6.30 -1.13 8.64
CA TYR A 24 6.66 -2.14 7.65
C TYR A 24 7.61 -1.53 6.62
N ASN A 25 8.81 -2.06 6.52
CA ASN A 25 9.73 -1.76 5.44
C ASN A 25 9.31 -2.55 4.20
N PHE A 26 9.27 -1.90 3.05
CA PHE A 26 8.81 -2.53 1.82
C PHE A 26 9.69 -2.20 0.61
N ASN A 27 9.68 -3.10 -0.37
CA ASN A 27 10.18 -2.81 -1.71
C ASN A 27 9.02 -2.54 -2.65
N LEU A 28 9.13 -1.46 -3.44
CA LEU A 28 8.19 -1.18 -4.52
C LEU A 28 8.51 -2.10 -5.70
N LEU A 29 7.57 -2.96 -6.08
CA LEU A 29 7.76 -3.93 -7.17
C LEU A 29 7.15 -3.46 -8.48
N ARG A 30 5.95 -2.90 -8.43
CA ARG A 30 5.23 -2.42 -9.61
C ARG A 30 4.33 -1.28 -9.23
N PHE A 31 4.21 -0.32 -10.13
CA PHE A 31 3.30 0.80 -10.01
C PHE A 31 2.09 0.61 -10.94
N TYR A 32 0.90 1.00 -10.49
CA TYR A 32 -0.33 0.90 -11.29
C TYR A 32 -0.99 2.25 -11.56
N LYS A 33 -0.98 3.19 -10.59
CA LYS A 33 -1.63 4.50 -10.73
C LYS A 33 -1.05 5.55 -9.77
N THR A 34 -0.83 6.77 -10.25
CA THR A 34 -0.44 7.95 -9.47
C THR A 34 -1.13 9.16 -10.08
N GLN A 35 -1.80 9.93 -9.25
CA GLN A 35 -2.27 11.27 -9.56
C GLN A 35 -1.43 12.32 -8.82
N VAL A 36 -0.48 11.87 -7.98
CA VAL A 36 0.33 12.74 -7.12
C VAL A 36 1.78 12.25 -7.15
N LEU A 37 2.59 12.80 -8.05
CA LEU A 37 4.00 12.41 -8.24
C LEU A 37 4.82 12.50 -6.94
N VAL A 38 4.49 13.45 -6.06
CA VAL A 38 5.12 13.62 -4.75
C VAL A 38 4.92 12.41 -3.83
N VAL A 39 3.78 11.71 -3.92
CA VAL A 39 3.53 10.47 -3.16
C VAL A 39 4.47 9.37 -3.62
N LEU A 40 4.61 9.20 -4.94
CA LEU A 40 5.50 8.21 -5.51
C LEU A 40 6.96 8.48 -5.11
N ALA A 41 7.42 9.73 -5.25
CA ALA A 41 8.76 10.14 -4.86
C ALA A 41 9.03 9.85 -3.37
N ARG A 42 8.09 10.22 -2.48
CA ARG A 42 8.23 9.95 -1.05
C ARG A 42 8.30 8.46 -0.75
N MET A 43 7.47 7.63 -1.41
CA MET A 43 7.50 6.18 -1.20
C MET A 43 8.78 5.52 -1.68
N LEU A 44 9.34 5.99 -2.79
CA LEU A 44 10.62 5.50 -3.31
C LEU A 44 11.78 5.81 -2.34
N ILE A 45 11.71 6.94 -1.65
CA ILE A 45 12.71 7.39 -0.67
C ILE A 45 12.52 6.68 0.68
N THR A 46 11.32 6.77 1.27
CA THR A 46 11.12 6.32 2.65
C THR A 46 10.95 4.82 2.76
N ARG A 47 10.28 4.16 1.80
CA ARG A 47 10.06 2.71 1.77
C ARG A 47 9.53 2.10 3.08
N VAL A 48 8.81 2.90 3.87
CA VAL A 48 8.21 2.51 5.14
C VAL A 48 6.73 2.89 5.15
N ILE A 49 5.88 1.97 5.61
CA ILE A 49 4.45 2.20 5.91
C ILE A 49 4.23 1.94 7.39
N SER A 50 3.57 2.87 8.09
CA SER A 50 3.16 2.66 9.49
C SER A 50 1.65 2.47 9.59
N ILE A 51 1.23 1.39 10.24
CA ILE A 51 -0.17 1.04 10.46
C ILE A 51 -0.44 1.04 11.97
N GLU A 52 -1.58 1.59 12.39
CA GLU A 52 -1.97 1.53 13.80
C GLU A 52 -2.44 0.11 14.18
N LYS A 53 -1.99 -0.39 15.33
CA LYS A 53 -2.36 -1.74 15.81
C LYS A 53 -3.87 -1.92 15.93
N LYS A 54 -4.61 -0.85 16.26
CA LYS A 54 -6.08 -0.84 16.34
C LYS A 54 -6.79 -1.20 15.02
N CYS A 55 -6.08 -1.12 13.88
CA CYS A 55 -6.63 -1.50 12.59
C CYS A 55 -6.66 -3.02 12.37
N ASN A 56 -6.04 -3.84 13.24
CA ASN A 56 -5.95 -5.30 13.11
C ASN A 56 -5.46 -5.79 11.73
N ILE A 57 -4.55 -5.03 11.11
CA ILE A 57 -3.89 -5.42 9.85
C ILE A 57 -2.47 -5.86 10.17
N THR A 58 -2.17 -7.12 9.87
CA THR A 58 -0.81 -7.69 9.95
C THR A 58 -0.35 -8.05 8.55
N LEU A 59 0.85 -7.60 8.19
CA LEU A 59 1.48 -7.93 6.90
C LEU A 59 2.65 -8.88 7.17
N GLU A 60 2.80 -9.90 6.35
CA GLU A 60 3.82 -10.93 6.51
C GLU A 60 5.10 -10.54 5.75
N ASN A 61 6.26 -10.82 6.35
CA ASN A 61 7.55 -10.61 5.70
C ASN A 61 7.70 -11.55 4.50
N GLY A 62 8.23 -11.04 3.38
CA GLY A 62 8.40 -11.76 2.13
C GLY A 62 7.18 -11.73 1.21
N GLU A 63 6.02 -11.28 1.71
CA GLU A 63 4.78 -11.32 0.96
C GLU A 63 4.50 -10.06 0.14
N ASP A 64 3.76 -10.27 -0.96
CA ASP A 64 3.38 -9.23 -1.91
C ASP A 64 1.98 -8.70 -1.59
N TYR A 65 1.87 -7.37 -1.54
CA TYR A 65 0.62 -6.67 -1.28
C TYR A 65 0.34 -5.61 -2.35
N VAL A 66 -0.93 -5.32 -2.58
CA VAL A 66 -1.34 -4.08 -3.23
C VAL A 66 -1.65 -3.05 -2.17
N PHE A 67 -1.02 -1.91 -2.33
CA PHE A 67 -1.05 -0.79 -1.44
C PHE A 67 -1.70 0.41 -2.14
N GLY A 68 -2.64 1.06 -1.46
CA GLY A 68 -3.37 2.21 -1.97
C GLY A 68 -3.40 3.39 -1.01
N CYS A 69 -3.12 4.59 -1.55
CA CYS A 69 -3.20 5.85 -0.82
C CYS A 69 -4.05 6.88 -1.56
N LYS A 70 -4.75 7.70 -0.78
CA LYS A 70 -5.44 8.90 -1.30
C LYS A 70 -4.50 10.10 -1.38
N ALA A 71 -3.69 10.30 -0.34
CA ALA A 71 -2.77 11.44 -0.22
C ALA A 71 -1.48 11.03 0.51
N VAL A 72 -0.48 11.91 0.49
CA VAL A 72 0.81 11.70 1.15
C VAL A 72 0.59 11.47 2.64
N GLY A 73 0.92 10.27 3.14
CA GLY A 73 0.84 9.94 4.57
C GLY A 73 -0.49 9.35 5.06
N TRP A 74 -1.48 9.17 4.18
CA TRP A 74 -2.76 8.51 4.51
C TRP A 74 -2.92 7.22 3.71
N CYS A 75 -2.57 6.10 4.36
CA CYS A 75 -2.80 4.76 3.83
C CYS A 75 -4.27 4.42 4.00
N HIS A 76 -4.97 4.15 2.91
CA HIS A 76 -6.40 3.79 2.98
C HIS A 76 -6.59 2.28 3.10
N PHE A 77 -5.78 1.48 2.42
CA PHE A 77 -5.84 0.03 2.52
C PHE A 77 -4.54 -0.65 2.08
N VAL A 78 -4.36 -1.86 2.62
CA VAL A 78 -3.37 -2.84 2.15
C VAL A 78 -4.12 -4.14 1.91
N ARG A 79 -3.97 -4.74 0.72
CA ARG A 79 -4.61 -6.02 0.37
C ARG A 79 -3.59 -7.03 -0.10
N ASP A 80 -3.74 -8.26 0.35
CA ASP A 80 -2.95 -9.40 -0.12
C ASP A 80 -3.14 -9.57 -1.63
N TYR A 81 -2.02 -9.55 -2.37
CA TYR A 81 -2.01 -9.66 -3.81
C TYR A 81 -2.57 -11.00 -4.30
N ARG A 82 -2.31 -12.09 -3.56
CA ARG A 82 -2.76 -13.45 -3.90
C ARG A 82 -4.29 -13.58 -3.83
N LYS A 83 -4.93 -12.74 -3.02
CA LYS A 83 -6.39 -12.72 -2.81
C LYS A 83 -7.13 -11.82 -3.81
N LEU A 84 -6.42 -11.20 -4.76
CA LEU A 84 -7.04 -10.37 -5.80
C LEU A 84 -7.65 -11.21 -6.91
N LYS A 85 -8.99 -11.29 -6.94
CA LYS A 85 -9.75 -11.87 -8.05
C LYS A 85 -9.62 -11.01 -9.32
N LEU A 86 -9.65 -11.64 -10.50
CA LEU A 86 -9.54 -11.03 -11.84
C LEU A 86 -10.38 -9.75 -12.08
N PRO A 87 -11.60 -9.57 -11.54
CA PRO A 87 -12.34 -8.32 -11.70
C PRO A 87 -11.68 -7.12 -11.01
N LYS A 88 -11.03 -7.33 -9.85
CA LYS A 88 -10.30 -6.27 -9.13
C LYS A 88 -9.01 -5.90 -9.86
N TRP A 89 -8.41 -6.83 -10.60
CA TRP A 89 -7.21 -6.57 -11.40
C TRP A 89 -7.39 -5.48 -12.45
N ARG A 90 -8.50 -5.51 -13.21
CA ARG A 90 -8.80 -4.48 -14.23
C ARG A 90 -9.02 -3.09 -13.64
N GLN A 91 -9.44 -3.01 -12.38
CA GLN A 91 -9.72 -1.75 -11.73
C GLN A 91 -8.46 -1.07 -11.18
N LEU A 92 -7.32 -1.79 -11.03
CA LEU A 92 -6.07 -1.25 -10.45
C LEU A 92 -5.51 -0.05 -11.22
N GLY A 93 -5.75 -0.02 -12.54
CA GLY A 93 -5.36 1.07 -13.43
C GLY A 93 -6.46 2.09 -13.70
N ASN A 94 -7.68 1.87 -13.19
CA ASN A 94 -8.84 2.75 -13.43
C ASN A 94 -9.22 3.51 -12.15
N ASN A 95 -9.97 4.61 -12.29
CA ASN A 95 -10.46 5.46 -11.19
C ASN A 95 -11.46 4.78 -10.23
N ALA A 96 -11.56 3.45 -10.25
CA ALA A 96 -12.57 2.65 -9.57
C ALA A 96 -11.97 1.59 -8.63
N TRP A 97 -10.81 1.85 -8.02
CA TRP A 97 -10.24 0.95 -7.01
C TRP A 97 -10.71 1.29 -5.59
N TYR A 98 -11.50 0.37 -5.03
CA TYR A 98 -12.12 0.40 -3.70
C TYR A 98 -11.50 -0.61 -2.73
#